data_AF-A0A372QLJ1-F1
#
_entry.id   AF-A0A372QLJ1-F1
#
_cell.length_a   1.000
_cell.length_b   1.000
_cell.length_c   1.000
_cell.angle_alpha   90.00
_cell.angle_beta   90.00
_cell.angle_gamma   90.00
#
_symmetry.space_group_name_H-M   'P 1'
#
loop_
_entity.id
_entity.type
_entity.pdbx_description
1 polymer ?
#
loop_
_entity_poly.entity_id
_entity_poly.type
_entity_poly.pdbx_seq_one_letter_code
_entity_poly.pdbx_strand_id
1 'polypeptide(L)' 'MKWKRKEVLDFLQENKEVLDIEPSDIKIIEDNRVAGLAFLGLTEQKLVNPPYNLLGGPAGAIANLVKRINDKGQG' A
#
# COMPACT_ATOMS: atom_id res chain seq x y z
N MET A 1 -9.36 -11.80 4.98
CA MET A 1 -9.90 -11.48 3.64
C MET A 1 -8.81 -11.72 2.59
N LYS A 2 -9.15 -12.27 1.41
CA LYS A 2 -8.20 -12.36 0.28
C LYS A 2 -8.49 -11.23 -0.70
N TRP A 3 -7.93 -10.05 -0.45
CA TRP A 3 -8.02 -8.97 -1.44
C TRP A 3 -7.29 -9.37 -2.73
N LYS A 4 -7.94 -9.17 -3.86
CA LYS A 4 -7.36 -9.21 -5.20
C LYS A 4 -6.63 -7.89 -5.46
N ARG A 5 -5.80 -7.87 -6.51
CA ARG A 5 -5.06 -6.67 -6.93
C ARG A 5 -5.98 -5.47 -7.14
N LYS A 6 -7.11 -5.65 -7.82
CA LYS A 6 -8.08 -4.58 -8.05
C LYS A 6 -8.58 -3.97 -6.73
N GLU A 7 -8.89 -4.78 -5.73
CA GLU A 7 -9.36 -4.29 -4.43
C GLU A 7 -8.27 -3.51 -3.68
N VAL A 8 -6.99 -3.89 -3.83
CA VAL A 8 -5.85 -3.10 -3.30
C VAL A 8 -5.77 -1.73 -3.98
N LEU A 9 -5.87 -1.70 -5.31
CA LEU A 9 -5.75 -0.45 -6.08
C LEU A 9 -6.94 0.48 -5.85
N ASP A 10 -8.17 -0.05 -5.88
CA ASP A 10 -9.39 0.70 -5.61
C ASP A 10 -9.30 1.33 -4.20
N PHE A 11 -8.87 0.56 -3.20
CA PHE A 11 -8.70 1.05 -1.84
C PHE A 11 -7.65 2.17 -1.70
N LEU A 12 -6.48 2.03 -2.35
CA LEU A 12 -5.47 3.09 -2.36
C LEU A 12 -5.98 4.35 -3.06
N GLN A 13 -6.69 4.19 -4.18
CA GLN A 13 -7.28 5.30 -4.92
C GLN A 13 -8.33 6.06 -4.10
N GLU A 14 -9.18 5.34 -3.36
CA GLU A 14 -10.18 5.92 -2.46
C GLU A 14 -9.56 6.71 -1.29
N ASN A 15 -8.35 6.33 -0.86
CA ASN A 15 -7.67 6.94 0.29
C ASN A 15 -6.54 7.90 -0.11
N LYS A 16 -6.28 8.12 -1.40
CA LYS A 16 -5.08 8.85 -1.88
C LYS A 16 -4.91 10.25 -1.29
N GLU A 17 -5.99 11.01 -1.15
CA GLU A 17 -5.99 12.36 -0.57
C GLU A 17 -5.67 12.34 0.93
N VAL A 18 -6.15 11.33 1.65
CA VAL A 18 -5.90 11.16 3.09
C VAL A 18 -4.46 10.68 3.34
N LEU A 19 -3.92 9.90 2.42
CA LEU A 19 -2.57 9.38 2.48
C LEU A 19 -1.53 10.36 1.93
N ASP A 20 -1.97 11.45 1.27
CA ASP A 20 -1.12 12.40 0.56
C ASP A 20 -0.18 11.70 -0.43
N ILE A 21 -0.75 10.83 -1.28
CA ILE A 21 -0.04 10.07 -2.31
C ILE A 21 -0.59 10.37 -3.70
N GLU A 22 0.29 10.25 -4.69
CA GLU A 22 -0.04 10.53 -6.08
C GLU A 22 -0.47 9.27 -6.85
N PRO A 23 -1.16 9.41 -8.00
CA PRO A 23 -1.46 8.27 -8.88
C PRO A 23 -0.21 7.49 -9.33
N SER A 24 0.95 8.16 -9.42
CA SER A 24 2.25 7.57 -9.74
C SER A 24 2.71 6.57 -8.67
N ASP A 25 2.50 6.87 -7.39
CA ASP A 25 2.80 5.98 -6.27
C ASP A 25 1.94 4.71 -6.33
N ILE A 26 0.64 4.86 -6.63
CA ILE A 26 -0.29 3.73 -6.78
C ILE A 26 0.11 2.86 -7.98
N LYS A 27 0.55 3.48 -9.08
CA LYS A 27 1.04 2.76 -10.27
C LYS A 27 2.25 1.88 -9.95
N ILE A 28 3.14 2.30 -9.05
CA ILE A 28 4.27 1.46 -8.61
C ILE A 28 3.78 0.17 -7.93
N ILE A 29 2.72 0.25 -7.12
CA ILE A 29 2.09 -0.92 -6.49
C ILE A 29 1.45 -1.84 -7.54
N GLU A 30 0.78 -1.25 -8.54
CA GLU A 30 0.20 -1.97 -9.67
C GLU A 30 1.25 -2.71 -10.52
N ASP A 31 2.31 -1.99 -10.93
CA ASP A 31 3.40 -2.51 -11.77
C ASP A 31 4.14 -3.67 -11.08
N ASN A 32 4.26 -3.59 -9.75
CA ASN A 32 4.82 -4.66 -8.91
C ASN A 32 3.82 -5.79 -8.60
N ARG A 33 2.64 -5.76 -9.21
CA ARG A 33 1.64 -6.83 -9.17
C ARG A 33 1.15 -7.18 -7.76
N VAL A 34 1.20 -6.24 -6.83
CA VAL A 34 0.86 -6.45 -5.42
C VAL A 34 -0.62 -6.85 -5.27
N ALA A 35 -0.87 -7.98 -4.62
CA ALA A 35 -2.21 -8.46 -4.25
C ALA A 35 -2.36 -8.49 -2.73
N GLY A 36 -3.56 -8.78 -2.22
CA GLY A 36 -3.93 -8.59 -0.80
C GLY A 36 -2.93 -9.09 0.23
N LEU A 37 -2.48 -10.35 0.13
CA LEU A 37 -1.51 -10.87 1.11
C LEU A 37 -0.15 -10.15 1.05
N ALA A 38 0.30 -9.79 -0.16
CA ALA A 38 1.53 -9.03 -0.32
C ALA A 38 1.36 -7.60 0.21
N PHE A 39 0.21 -6.98 -0.05
CA PHE A 39 -0.16 -5.65 0.45
C PHE A 39 -0.16 -5.59 1.97
N LEU A 40 -0.79 -6.56 2.65
CA LEU A 40 -0.83 -6.63 4.11
C LEU A 40 0.54 -6.88 4.75
N GLY A 41 1.52 -7.35 3.97
CA GLY A 41 2.90 -7.54 4.38
C GLY A 41 3.86 -6.41 3.98
N LEU A 42 3.34 -5.30 3.43
CA LEU A 42 4.16 -4.13 3.12
C LEU A 42 4.60 -3.43 4.40
N THR A 43 5.85 -3.02 4.40
CA THR A 43 6.46 -2.18 5.43
C THR A 43 7.10 -0.98 4.75
N GLU A 44 7.33 0.09 5.49
CA GLU A 44 8.03 1.27 4.95
C GLU A 44 9.38 0.88 4.36
N GLN A 45 10.14 0.02 5.05
CA GLN A 45 11.41 -0.52 4.56
C GLN A 45 11.27 -1.25 3.22
N LYS A 46 10.21 -2.05 3.01
CA LYS A 46 10.00 -2.69 1.70
C LYS A 46 9.69 -1.65 0.63
N LEU A 47 8.87 -0.66 0.95
CA LEU A 47 8.38 0.35 -0.01
C LEU A 47 9.49 1.29 -0.49
N VAL A 48 10.44 1.67 0.37
CA VAL A 48 11.56 2.55 -0.04
C VAL A 48 12.67 1.83 -0.80
N ASN A 49 12.73 0.49 -0.75
CA ASN A 49 13.76 -0.32 -1.40
C ASN A 49 13.25 -0.95 -2.71
N PRO A 50 14.15 -1.47 -3.57
CA PRO A 50 13.75 -2.27 -4.71
C PRO A 50 12.83 -3.43 -4.30
N PRO A 51 11.78 -3.72 -5.08
CA PRO A 51 11.51 -3.18 -6.42
C PRO A 51 10.67 -1.89 -6.45
N TYR A 52 10.20 -1.38 -5.30
CA TYR A 52 9.22 -0.29 -5.26
C TYR A 52 9.85 1.09 -5.38
N ASN A 53 10.97 1.31 -4.67
CA ASN A 53 11.72 2.58 -4.69
C ASN A 53 10.83 3.82 -4.47
N LEU A 54 9.80 3.71 -3.62
CA LEU A 54 8.93 4.82 -3.27
C LEU A 54 9.69 5.85 -2.43
N LEU A 55 9.30 7.11 -2.57
CA LEU A 55 9.75 8.16 -1.67
C LEU A 55 9.26 7.89 -0.24
N GLY A 56 10.02 8.38 0.75
CA GLY A 56 9.76 8.11 2.17
C GLY A 56 8.36 8.51 2.64
N GLY A 57 7.82 9.64 2.13
CA GLY A 57 6.47 10.11 2.46
C GLY A 57 5.39 9.10 2.08
N PRO A 58 5.21 8.80 0.78
CA PRO A 58 4.26 7.78 0.31
C PRO A 58 4.50 6.40 0.94
N ALA A 59 5.76 5.99 1.08
CA ALA A 59 6.11 4.71 1.71
C ALA A 59 5.62 4.61 3.16
N GLY A 60 5.85 5.67 3.96
CA GLY A 60 5.40 5.74 5.35
C GLY A 60 3.87 5.77 5.47
N ALA A 61 3.19 6.55 4.61
CA ALA A 61 1.73 6.64 4.61
C ALA A 61 1.07 5.29 4.32
N ILE A 62 1.51 4.59 3.27
CA ILE A 62 0.99 3.26 2.90
C ILE A 62 1.30 2.22 3.99
N ALA A 63 2.51 2.22 4.55
CA ALA A 63 2.89 1.28 5.62
C ALA A 63 2.04 1.47 6.88
N ASN A 64 1.79 2.72 7.28
CA ASN A 64 0.94 3.04 8.42
C ASN A 64 -0.52 2.61 8.19
N LEU A 65 -1.03 2.76 6.97
CA LEU A 65 -2.36 2.28 6.59
C LEU A 65 -2.46 0.75 6.72
N VAL A 66 -1.50 0.02 6.16
CA VAL A 66 -1.43 -1.45 6.25
C VAL A 66 -1.39 -1.92 7.71
N LYS A 67 -0.60 -1.26 8.56
CA LYS A 67 -0.54 -1.56 10.00
C LYS A 67 -1.91 -1.41 10.65
N ARG A 68 -2.63 -0.31 10.39
CA ARG A 68 -3.98 -0.08 10.93
C ARG A 68 -5.00 -1.13 10.47
N ILE A 69 -4.91 -1.62 9.24
CA ILE A 69 -5.77 -2.70 8.73
C ILE A 69 -5.52 -3.99 9.52
N ASN A 70 -4.25 -4.34 9.72
CA ASN A 70 -3.87 -5.54 10.47
C ASN A 70 -4.29 -5.45 11.95
N ASP A 71 -4.14 -4.28 12.57
CA ASP A 71 -4.52 -4.06 13.97
C ASP A 71 -6.05 -4.15 14.17
N LYS A 72 -6.85 -3.65 13.20
CA LYS A 72 -8.32 -3.76 13.23
C LYS A 72 -8.86 -5.15 12.91
N GLY A 73 -8.05 -6.01 12.30
CA GLY A 73 -8.42 -7.39 11.96
C GLY A 73 -8.21 -8.41 13.08
N GLN A 74 -7.71 -7.98 14.24
CA GLN A 74 -7.48 -8.83 15.43
C GLN A 74 -8.57 -8.67 16.51
N GLY A 75 -9.72 -8.07 16.17
CA GLY A 75 -10.91 -7.96 17.02
C GLY A 75 -11.98 -8.98 16.68
#